data_AF-A0A936A237-F1
#
_entry.id   AF-A0A936A237-F1
#
_cell.length_a   1.000
_cell.length_b   1.000
_cell.length_c   1.000
_cell.angle_alpha   90.00
_cell.angle_beta   90.00
_cell.angle_gamma   90.00
#
_symmetry.space_group_name_H-M   'P 1'
#
loop_
_entity.id
_entity.type
_entity.pdbx_description
1 polymer ?
#
loop_
_entity_poly.entity_id
_entity_poly.type
_entity_poly.pdbx_seq_one_letter_code
_entity_poly.pdbx_strand_id
1 'polypeptide(L)'
;MKILTGSTDESGAFLRWAQATFGITRATIALTPASASFVAERLANLSLEIRLIEAPPDRPLHAKFYWFEGADGPAAVMGSANCSAAAWLLAPESAGNVESIVAYDRPDAQDFESALGLSAVPGHAPADILVSRTVHDQAPATHLASYAIKSLQWNNTSRRLIVEIFPAQDPAAKVGLRLGERVVPMER
;
A
#
# COMPACT_ATOMS: atom_id res chain seq x y z
N MET A 1 -14.17 -9.50 -4.98
CA MET A 1 -13.30 -8.39 -5.44
C MET A 1 -11.89 -8.92 -5.66
N LYS A 2 -11.20 -8.47 -6.71
CA LYS A 2 -9.79 -8.77 -7.00
C LYS A 2 -9.00 -7.45 -7.00
N ILE A 3 -7.82 -7.42 -6.39
CA ILE A 3 -7.01 -6.22 -6.23
C ILE A 3 -5.58 -6.50 -6.66
N LEU A 4 -5.00 -5.59 -7.44
CA LEU A 4 -3.55 -5.43 -7.58
C LEU A 4 -3.18 -4.14 -6.85
N THR A 5 -2.20 -4.19 -5.95
CA THR A 5 -1.75 -2.99 -5.23
C THR A 5 -0.25 -3.06 -4.93
N GLY A 6 0.40 -1.90 -4.93
CA GLY A 6 1.84 -1.82 -4.61
C GLY A 6 2.14 -1.56 -3.14
N SER A 7 1.19 -0.98 -2.41
CA SER A 7 1.29 -0.82 -0.96
C SER A 7 -0.09 -0.91 -0.32
N THR A 8 -0.10 -0.95 1.01
CA THR A 8 -1.32 -1.07 1.81
C THR A 8 -1.15 -0.27 3.11
N ASP A 9 -2.25 0.01 3.80
CA ASP A 9 -2.18 0.33 5.24
C ASP A 9 -2.00 -0.94 6.08
N GLU A 10 -1.95 -0.81 7.41
CA GLU A 10 -1.79 -1.97 8.31
C GLU A 10 -3.07 -2.77 8.54
N SER A 11 -4.24 -2.13 8.38
CA SER A 11 -5.50 -2.59 8.98
C SER A 11 -6.58 -3.01 7.98
N GLY A 12 -6.29 -2.91 6.68
CA GLY A 12 -7.26 -3.17 5.62
C GLY A 12 -8.42 -2.17 5.65
N ALA A 13 -8.15 -0.88 5.87
CA ALA A 13 -9.22 0.11 6.04
C ALA A 13 -10.11 0.23 4.79
N PHE A 14 -9.51 0.24 3.60
CA PHE A 14 -10.25 0.18 2.33
C PHE A 14 -11.12 -1.08 2.23
N LEU A 15 -10.60 -2.26 2.63
CA LEU A 15 -11.35 -3.51 2.58
C LEU A 15 -12.57 -3.48 3.52
N ARG A 16 -12.40 -2.92 4.72
CA ARG A 16 -13.49 -2.69 5.68
C ARG A 16 -14.56 -1.78 5.09
N TRP A 17 -14.16 -0.66 4.48
CA TRP A 17 -15.07 0.25 3.83
C TRP A 17 -15.80 -0.41 2.66
N ALA A 18 -15.10 -1.17 1.82
CA ALA A 18 -15.69 -1.88 0.67
C ALA A 18 -16.70 -2.94 1.12
N GLN A 19 -16.41 -3.67 2.21
CA GLN A 19 -17.37 -4.60 2.81
C GLN A 19 -18.62 -3.88 3.32
N ALA A 20 -18.47 -2.78 4.05
CA ALA A 20 -19.60 -2.02 4.59
C ALA A 20 -20.43 -1.32 3.51
N THR A 21 -19.78 -0.86 2.43
CA THR A 21 -20.41 -0.05 1.38
C THR A 21 -21.01 -0.90 0.27
N PHE A 22 -20.30 -1.93 -0.17
CA PHE A 22 -20.68 -2.75 -1.34
C PHE A 22 -21.01 -4.20 -0.98
N GLY A 23 -20.96 -4.58 0.30
CA GLY A 23 -21.23 -5.95 0.73
C GLY A 23 -20.15 -6.94 0.28
N ILE A 24 -18.91 -6.50 0.06
CA ILE A 24 -17.82 -7.41 -0.36
C ILE A 24 -17.60 -8.49 0.69
N THR A 25 -17.81 -9.74 0.31
CA THR A 25 -17.59 -10.92 1.17
C THR A 25 -16.24 -11.58 0.96
N ARG A 26 -15.59 -11.37 -0.19
CA ARG A 26 -14.29 -11.95 -0.53
C ARG A 26 -13.41 -10.98 -1.31
N ALA A 27 -12.14 -10.89 -0.91
CA ALA A 27 -11.09 -10.14 -1.58
C ALA A 27 -9.88 -11.04 -1.88
N THR A 28 -9.47 -11.11 -3.15
CA THR A 28 -8.18 -11.69 -3.57
C THR A 28 -7.24 -10.53 -3.92
N ILE A 29 -6.07 -10.46 -3.30
CA ILE A 29 -5.17 -9.32 -3.39
C ILE A 29 -3.80 -9.80 -3.83
N ALA A 30 -3.38 -9.44 -5.03
CA ALA A 30 -1.98 -9.56 -5.42
C ALA A 30 -1.19 -8.36 -4.89
N LEU A 31 -0.04 -8.64 -4.27
CA LEU A 31 0.86 -7.63 -3.71
C LEU A 31 2.28 -8.18 -3.60
N THR A 32 3.26 -7.30 -3.41
CA THR A 32 4.61 -7.70 -2.98
C THR A 32 4.68 -7.59 -1.45
N PRO A 33 4.84 -8.69 -0.69
CA PRO A 33 4.75 -8.68 0.78
C PRO A 33 5.70 -7.68 1.45
N ALA A 34 6.93 -7.57 0.92
CA ALA A 34 7.93 -6.62 1.43
C ALA A 34 7.51 -5.14 1.28
N SER A 35 6.60 -4.82 0.34
CA SER A 35 6.08 -3.46 0.10
C SER A 35 4.71 -3.22 0.74
N ALA A 36 4.05 -4.26 1.23
CA ALA A 36 2.78 -4.16 1.94
C ALA A 36 3.01 -3.82 3.42
N SER A 37 2.06 -3.09 4.00
CA SER A 37 2.06 -2.81 5.45
C SER A 37 1.03 -3.64 6.21
N PHE A 38 0.20 -4.43 5.52
CA PHE A 38 -0.84 -5.23 6.16
C PHE A 38 -0.30 -6.06 7.31
N VAL A 39 -1.06 -6.10 8.40
CA VAL A 39 -0.79 -6.92 9.58
C VAL A 39 -1.84 -8.02 9.64
N ALA A 40 -1.41 -9.28 9.60
CA ALA A 40 -2.30 -10.44 9.48
C ALA A 40 -3.36 -10.48 10.60
N GLU A 41 -2.99 -10.17 11.84
CA GLU A 41 -3.88 -10.14 12.99
C GLU A 41 -4.94 -9.04 12.87
N ARG A 42 -4.59 -7.89 12.28
CA ARG A 42 -5.55 -6.82 12.05
C ARG A 42 -6.52 -7.18 10.92
N LEU A 43 -6.04 -7.86 9.89
CA LEU A 43 -6.88 -8.35 8.78
C LEU A 43 -7.85 -9.45 9.23
N ALA A 44 -7.44 -10.30 10.18
CA ALA A 44 -8.31 -11.35 10.73
C ALA A 44 -9.58 -10.82 11.42
N ASN A 45 -9.57 -9.54 11.85
CA ASN A 45 -10.74 -8.87 12.43
C ASN A 45 -11.74 -8.35 11.40
N LEU A 46 -11.46 -8.50 10.09
CA LEU A 46 -12.36 -8.07 9.03
C LEU A 46 -13.42 -9.12 8.73
N SER A 47 -14.66 -8.69 8.54
CA SER A 47 -15.79 -9.56 8.16
C SER A 47 -15.82 -9.88 6.65
N LEU A 48 -14.67 -10.23 6.08
CA LEU A 48 -14.55 -10.73 4.70
C LEU A 48 -13.43 -11.78 4.58
N GLU A 49 -13.58 -12.72 3.65
CA GLU A 49 -12.50 -13.65 3.31
C GLU A 49 -11.41 -12.91 2.53
N ILE A 50 -10.16 -12.99 3.00
CA ILE A 50 -9.00 -12.37 2.35
C ILE A 50 -8.04 -13.47 1.90
N ARG A 51 -7.65 -13.40 0.62
CA ARG A 51 -6.59 -14.23 0.03
C ARG A 51 -5.52 -13.35 -0.57
N LEU A 52 -4.25 -13.67 -0.31
CA LEU A 52 -3.11 -12.94 -0.84
C LEU A 52 -2.39 -13.76 -1.91
N ILE A 53 -1.97 -13.09 -2.98
CA ILE A 53 -1.10 -13.66 -4.02
C ILE A 53 0.20 -12.87 -3.98
N GLU A 54 1.31 -13.56 -3.72
CA GLU A 54 2.63 -12.93 -3.72
C GLU A 54 3.10 -12.67 -5.15
N ALA A 55 3.36 -11.40 -5.46
CA ALA A 55 4.05 -11.04 -6.69
C ALA A 55 5.54 -11.39 -6.59
N PRO A 56 6.19 -11.80 -7.70
CA PRO A 56 7.61 -12.15 -7.70
C PRO A 56 8.50 -11.04 -7.11
N PRO A 57 9.49 -11.38 -6.26
CA PRO A 57 10.31 -10.38 -5.56
C PRO A 57 11.20 -9.55 -6.49
N ASP A 58 11.56 -10.09 -7.65
CA ASP A 58 12.33 -9.43 -8.71
C ASP A 58 11.48 -8.47 -9.57
N ARG A 59 10.15 -8.57 -9.47
CA ARG A 59 9.21 -7.71 -10.19
C ARG A 59 8.12 -7.21 -9.24
N PRO A 60 8.42 -6.21 -8.39
CA PRO A 60 7.46 -5.71 -7.43
C PRO A 60 6.19 -5.19 -8.12
N LEU A 61 5.04 -5.57 -7.59
CA LEU A 61 3.76 -5.16 -8.15
C LEU A 61 3.55 -3.67 -7.86
N HIS A 62 3.39 -2.86 -8.90
CA HIS A 62 3.12 -1.42 -8.75
C HIS A 62 1.75 -1.01 -9.34
N ALA A 63 1.08 -1.91 -10.06
CA ALA A 63 -0.25 -1.67 -10.59
C ALA A 63 -1.25 -1.42 -9.46
N LYS A 64 -2.19 -0.50 -9.68
CA LYS A 64 -3.38 -0.35 -8.84
C LYS A 64 -4.61 -0.61 -9.67
N PHE A 65 -5.23 -1.75 -9.40
CA PHE A 65 -6.38 -2.26 -10.14
C PHE A 65 -7.34 -2.91 -9.16
N TYR A 66 -8.62 -2.66 -9.36
CA TYR A 66 -9.70 -3.21 -8.55
C TYR A 66 -10.74 -3.75 -9.50
N TRP A 67 -11.09 -5.01 -9.35
CA TRP A 67 -12.16 -5.66 -10.09
C TRP A 67 -13.25 -6.12 -9.13
N PHE A 68 -14.43 -5.57 -9.32
CA PHE A 68 -15.64 -5.88 -8.57
C PHE A 68 -16.49 -6.84 -9.39
N GLU A 69 -17.07 -7.82 -8.72
CA GLU A 69 -17.98 -8.80 -9.32
C GLU A 69 -19.26 -8.79 -8.47
N GLY A 70 -20.41 -8.69 -9.11
CA GLY A 70 -21.71 -8.62 -8.44
C GLY A 70 -22.85 -8.98 -9.40
N ALA A 71 -24.09 -9.00 -8.89
CA ALA A 71 -25.26 -9.41 -9.66
C ALA A 71 -25.55 -8.47 -10.85
N ASP A 72 -25.15 -7.20 -10.74
CA ASP A 72 -25.36 -6.17 -11.76
C ASP A 72 -24.28 -6.13 -12.86
N GLY A 73 -23.34 -7.07 -12.81
CA GLY A 73 -22.17 -7.14 -13.68
C GLY A 73 -20.87 -6.72 -12.99
N PRO A 74 -19.74 -6.78 -13.70
CA PRO A 74 -18.46 -6.34 -13.17
C PRO A 74 -18.35 -4.81 -13.15
N ALA A 75 -17.44 -4.32 -12.32
CA ALA A 75 -16.92 -2.96 -12.41
C ALA A 75 -15.41 -2.99 -12.21
N ALA A 76 -14.68 -2.08 -12.87
CA ALA A 76 -13.24 -1.97 -12.70
C ALA A 76 -12.84 -0.56 -12.28
N VAL A 77 -11.80 -0.47 -11.46
CA VAL A 77 -11.14 0.80 -11.18
C VAL A 77 -9.63 0.65 -11.38
N MET A 78 -9.04 1.59 -12.10
CA MET A 78 -7.60 1.68 -12.33
C MET A 78 -7.10 3.07 -11.99
N GLY A 79 -5.84 3.19 -11.58
CA GLY A 79 -5.26 4.50 -11.35
C GLY A 79 -4.02 4.48 -10.47
N SER A 80 -3.86 5.54 -9.69
CA SER A 80 -2.75 5.70 -8.73
C SER A 80 -3.09 5.23 -7.31
N ALA A 81 -4.38 5.00 -6.99
CA ALA A 81 -4.85 4.69 -5.65
C ALA A 81 -4.50 3.27 -5.17
N ASN A 82 -3.57 3.14 -4.21
CA ASN A 82 -3.26 1.86 -3.55
C ASN A 82 -4.39 1.42 -2.59
N CYS A 83 -4.35 0.16 -2.13
CA CYS A 83 -5.32 -0.39 -1.19
C CYS A 83 -5.06 0.11 0.24
N SER A 84 -5.32 1.40 0.47
CA SER A 84 -5.06 2.07 1.76
C SER A 84 -6.11 3.14 2.08
N ALA A 85 -6.27 3.46 3.37
CA ALA A 85 -7.09 4.58 3.82
C ALA A 85 -6.68 5.91 3.18
N ALA A 86 -5.37 6.17 3.07
CA ALA A 86 -4.87 7.43 2.52
C ALA A 86 -5.30 7.64 1.06
N ALA A 87 -5.38 6.56 0.26
CA ALA A 87 -5.75 6.66 -1.14
C ALA A 87 -7.26 6.79 -1.40
N TRP A 88 -8.11 6.33 -0.46
CA TRP A 88 -9.55 6.17 -0.72
C TRP A 88 -10.46 6.90 0.26
N LEU A 89 -10.05 7.06 1.51
CA LEU A 89 -10.94 7.39 2.62
C LEU A 89 -10.60 8.73 3.29
N LEU A 90 -9.34 9.14 3.21
CA LEU A 90 -8.86 10.38 3.83
C LEU A 90 -8.79 11.50 2.80
N ALA A 91 -9.25 12.68 3.19
CA ALA A 91 -9.05 13.88 2.41
C ALA A 91 -7.59 14.36 2.49
N PRO A 92 -7.07 15.10 1.48
CA PRO A 92 -5.69 15.59 1.47
C PRO A 92 -5.28 16.36 2.75
N GLU A 93 -6.17 17.17 3.30
CA GLU A 93 -5.98 17.91 4.55
C GLU A 93 -5.85 17.02 5.79
N SER A 94 -6.24 15.76 5.69
CA SER A 94 -6.16 14.73 6.75
C SER A 94 -5.14 13.64 6.42
N ALA A 95 -4.06 14.01 5.72
CA ALA A 95 -3.00 13.11 5.25
C ALA A 95 -3.47 12.07 4.20
N GLY A 96 -4.55 12.36 3.49
CA GLY A 96 -4.96 11.62 2.31
C GLY A 96 -4.07 11.93 1.10
N ASN A 97 -4.05 11.00 0.15
CA ASN A 97 -3.38 11.19 -1.13
C ASN A 97 -4.29 11.93 -2.10
N VAL A 98 -3.68 12.62 -3.06
CA VAL A 98 -4.38 13.05 -4.28
C VAL A 98 -4.16 11.96 -5.32
N GLU A 99 -5.24 11.31 -5.74
CA GLU A 99 -5.21 10.16 -6.64
C GLU A 99 -5.98 10.43 -7.93
N SER A 100 -5.51 9.86 -9.04
CA SER A 100 -6.23 9.82 -10.31
C SER A 100 -6.74 8.41 -10.55
N ILE A 101 -8.04 8.28 -10.77
CA ILE A 101 -8.68 6.99 -11.06
C ILE A 101 -9.55 7.07 -12.32
N VAL A 102 -9.68 5.94 -12.99
CA VAL A 102 -10.63 5.69 -14.07
C VAL A 102 -11.53 4.55 -13.61
N ALA A 103 -12.84 4.79 -13.62
CA ALA A 103 -13.84 3.81 -13.31
C ALA A 103 -14.50 3.32 -14.60
N TYR A 104 -14.65 2.01 -14.71
CA TYR A 104 -15.31 1.32 -15.81
C TYR A 104 -16.55 0.64 -15.26
N ASP A 105 -17.71 1.01 -15.81
CA ASP A 105 -18.99 0.37 -15.52
C ASP A 105 -19.26 -0.72 -16.57
N ARG A 106 -19.51 -1.95 -16.11
CA ARG A 106 -19.68 -3.16 -16.95
C ARG A 106 -18.59 -3.35 -18.02
N PRO A 107 -17.29 -3.29 -17.66
CA PRO A 107 -16.21 -3.59 -18.58
C PRO A 107 -16.25 -5.04 -19.08
N ASP A 108 -15.73 -5.27 -20.28
CA ASP A 108 -15.40 -6.62 -20.74
C ASP A 108 -14.15 -7.12 -19.99
N ALA A 109 -14.22 -8.34 -19.43
CA ALA A 109 -13.09 -8.95 -18.74
C ALA A 109 -11.89 -9.19 -19.67
N GLN A 110 -12.12 -9.35 -20.97
CA GLN A 110 -11.06 -9.56 -21.95
C GLN A 110 -10.11 -8.36 -22.04
N ASP A 111 -10.61 -7.13 -21.90
CA ASP A 111 -9.80 -5.91 -21.91
C ASP A 111 -8.83 -5.83 -20.70
N PHE A 112 -9.10 -6.62 -19.65
CA PHE A 112 -8.33 -6.65 -18.40
C PHE A 112 -7.65 -8.01 -18.16
N GLU A 113 -7.57 -8.88 -19.17
CA GLU A 113 -7.05 -10.25 -19.04
C GLU A 113 -5.67 -10.29 -18.36
N SER A 114 -4.77 -9.37 -18.72
CA SER A 114 -3.43 -9.29 -18.14
C SER A 114 -3.46 -9.03 -16.62
N ALA A 115 -4.38 -8.20 -16.14
CA ALA A 115 -4.53 -7.89 -14.73
C ALA A 115 -5.29 -9.00 -13.98
N LEU A 116 -6.33 -9.55 -14.60
CA LEU A 116 -7.15 -10.62 -14.03
C LEU A 116 -6.40 -11.95 -13.96
N GLY A 117 -5.50 -12.22 -14.91
CA GLY A 117 -4.66 -13.42 -14.94
C GLY A 117 -3.76 -13.54 -13.70
N LEU A 118 -3.28 -12.42 -13.15
CA LEU A 118 -2.52 -12.41 -11.88
C LEU A 118 -3.37 -12.83 -10.68
N SER A 119 -4.70 -12.72 -10.78
CA SER A 119 -5.64 -13.11 -9.74
C SER A 119 -6.21 -14.52 -9.94
N ALA A 120 -5.80 -15.24 -10.99
CA ALA A 120 -6.28 -16.58 -11.32
C ALA A 120 -5.56 -17.70 -10.55
N VAL A 121 -4.39 -17.38 -9.97
CA VAL A 121 -3.63 -18.31 -9.12
C VAL A 121 -4.30 -18.41 -7.74
N PRO A 122 -4.33 -19.59 -7.09
CA PRO A 122 -4.81 -19.71 -5.72
C PRO A 122 -4.03 -18.79 -4.77
N GLY A 123 -4.73 -17.92 -4.05
CA GLY A 123 -4.13 -17.11 -3.00
C GLY A 123 -4.05 -17.85 -1.67
N HIS A 124 -3.13 -17.42 -0.81
CA HIS A 124 -2.90 -17.97 0.53
C HIS A 124 -3.59 -17.12 1.61
N ALA A 125 -3.67 -17.62 2.84
CA ALA A 125 -4.17 -16.79 3.94
C ALA A 125 -3.15 -15.68 4.26
N PRO A 126 -3.59 -14.53 4.80
CA PRO A 126 -2.66 -13.45 5.16
C PRO A 126 -1.52 -13.90 6.09
N ALA A 127 -1.80 -14.78 7.06
CA ALA A 127 -0.80 -15.29 8.00
C ALA A 127 0.29 -16.17 7.35
N ASP A 128 0.06 -16.71 6.16
CA ASP A 128 1.01 -17.57 5.46
C ASP A 128 2.04 -16.77 4.65
N ILE A 129 1.68 -15.53 4.26
CA ILE A 129 2.47 -14.67 3.36
C ILE A 129 3.03 -13.45 4.09
N LEU A 130 2.22 -12.82 4.94
CA LEU A 130 2.64 -11.64 5.68
C LEU A 130 3.55 -12.10 6.79
N VAL A 131 4.86 -12.01 6.55
CA VAL A 131 5.85 -12.23 7.59
C VAL A 131 5.53 -11.27 8.73
N SER A 132 5.38 -11.79 9.94
CA SER A 132 5.34 -10.94 11.13
C SER A 132 6.56 -10.04 11.05
N ARG A 133 6.36 -8.74 10.87
CA ARG A 133 7.44 -7.79 11.15
C ARG A 133 7.76 -8.04 12.59
N THR A 134 8.87 -8.75 12.85
CA THR A 134 9.57 -8.60 14.12
C THR A 134 9.79 -7.11 14.21
N VAL A 135 8.96 -6.46 15.03
CA VAL A 135 9.39 -5.28 15.76
C VAL A 135 10.78 -5.68 16.21
N HIS A 136 11.80 -5.01 15.68
CA HIS A 136 13.14 -5.19 16.20
C HIS A 136 13.08 -4.70 17.66
N ASP A 137 12.61 -5.55 18.57
CA ASP A 137 13.15 -5.67 19.91
C ASP A 137 14.57 -6.22 19.75
N GLN A 138 15.42 -5.45 19.08
CA GLN A 138 16.84 -5.57 19.29
C GLN A 138 17.06 -5.05 20.69
N ALA A 139 17.45 -5.94 21.60
CA ALA A 139 18.22 -5.57 22.78
C ALA A 139 19.26 -4.52 22.34
N PRO A 140 19.43 -3.41 23.09
CA PRO A 140 20.08 -2.21 22.58
C PRO A 140 21.53 -2.53 22.22
N ALA A 141 21.76 -2.76 20.93
CA ALA A 141 23.08 -2.67 20.34
C ALA A 141 23.42 -1.18 20.37
N THR A 142 24.41 -0.85 21.19
CA THR A 142 25.11 0.43 21.28
C THR A 142 24.85 1.38 20.11
N HIS A 143 24.00 2.37 20.39
CA HIS A 143 23.64 3.57 19.64
C HIS A 143 24.37 3.81 18.29
N LEU A 144 23.71 3.42 17.22
CA LEU A 144 23.44 4.35 16.11
C LEU A 144 21.93 4.54 16.10
N ALA A 145 21.45 5.75 16.40
CA ALA A 145 20.02 6.05 16.34
C ALA A 145 19.52 5.73 14.92
N SER A 146 18.74 4.65 14.79
CA SER A 146 18.09 4.30 13.54
C SER A 146 16.88 5.21 13.36
N TYR A 147 16.93 6.06 12.35
CA TYR A 147 15.80 6.92 11.97
C TYR A 147 14.99 6.21 10.89
N ALA A 148 13.70 6.01 11.14
CA ALA A 148 12.75 5.54 10.15
C ALA A 148 12.23 6.73 9.33
N ILE A 149 12.07 6.56 8.01
CA ILE A 149 11.39 7.52 7.15
C ILE A 149 9.89 7.29 7.32
N LYS A 150 9.19 8.29 7.87
CA LYS A 150 7.73 8.28 8.03
C LYS A 150 7.03 8.69 6.74
N SER A 151 7.56 9.69 6.04
CA SER A 151 7.03 10.14 4.76
C SER A 151 8.13 10.74 3.87
N LEU A 152 7.91 10.64 2.55
CA LEU A 152 8.76 11.20 1.52
C LEU A 152 7.87 11.89 0.49
N GLN A 153 8.04 13.20 0.31
CA GLN A 153 7.21 13.99 -0.58
C GLN A 153 8.08 14.79 -1.56
N TRP A 154 7.66 14.83 -2.82
CA TRP A 154 8.23 15.70 -3.84
C TRP A 154 7.23 16.79 -4.22
N ASN A 155 7.56 18.04 -3.97
CA ASN A 155 6.80 19.20 -4.43
C ASN A 155 7.44 19.76 -5.70
N ASN A 156 6.76 19.55 -6.84
CA ASN A 156 7.27 19.95 -8.15
C ASN A 156 7.24 21.47 -8.37
N THR A 157 6.27 22.16 -7.77
CA THR A 157 6.10 23.63 -7.87
C THR A 157 7.22 24.36 -7.15
N SER A 158 7.55 23.92 -5.92
CA SER A 158 8.65 24.50 -5.15
C SER A 158 10.01 23.85 -5.43
N ARG A 159 10.05 22.77 -6.24
CA ARG A 159 11.22 21.90 -6.47
C ARG A 159 11.87 21.45 -5.16
N ARG A 160 11.05 21.02 -4.19
CA ARG A 160 11.51 20.59 -2.86
C ARG A 160 11.20 19.12 -2.62
N LEU A 161 12.15 18.44 -1.99
CA LEU A 161 11.93 17.13 -1.38
C LEU A 161 11.77 17.32 0.12
N ILE A 162 10.69 16.79 0.70
CA ILE A 162 10.41 16.84 2.13
C ILE A 162 10.47 15.40 2.65
N VAL A 163 11.20 15.19 3.74
CA VAL A 163 11.35 13.89 4.39
C VAL A 163 10.96 14.05 5.86
N GLU A 164 9.99 13.28 6.31
CA GLU A 164 9.69 13.17 7.74
C GLU A 164 10.37 11.92 8.29
N ILE A 165 11.07 12.07 9.41
CA ILE A 165 11.77 10.97 10.08
C ILE A 165 11.35 10.82 11.54
N PHE A 166 11.45 9.60 12.05
CA PHE A 166 11.16 9.26 13.45
C PHE A 166 12.26 8.34 14.02
N PRO A 167 12.71 8.53 15.28
CA PRO A 167 12.30 9.57 16.22
C PRO A 167 12.77 10.97 15.81
N ALA A 168 12.16 12.00 16.42
CA ALA A 168 12.60 13.38 16.23
C ALA A 168 14.09 13.50 16.58
N GLN A 169 14.86 14.13 15.71
CA GLN A 169 16.31 14.25 15.88
C GLN A 169 16.67 15.37 16.86
N ASP A 170 17.88 15.30 17.41
CA ASP A 170 18.53 16.43 18.06
C ASP A 170 18.49 17.66 17.14
N PRO A 171 18.02 18.84 17.59
CA PRO A 171 18.03 20.11 16.85
C PRO A 171 19.37 20.47 16.19
N ALA A 172 20.50 20.00 16.74
CA ALA A 172 21.84 20.24 16.21
C ALA A 172 22.28 19.24 15.11
N ALA A 173 21.54 18.16 14.87
CA ALA A 173 21.92 17.17 13.87
C ALA A 173 21.78 17.72 12.44
N LYS A 174 22.77 17.41 11.59
CA LYS A 174 22.77 17.77 10.17
C LYS A 174 22.11 16.65 9.37
N VAL A 175 21.16 17.01 8.53
CA VAL A 175 20.45 16.08 7.66
C VAL A 175 20.95 16.25 6.23
N GLY A 176 21.23 15.15 5.55
CA GLY A 176 21.65 15.16 4.15
C GLY A 176 20.99 14.01 3.39
N LEU A 177 20.55 14.30 2.17
CA LEU A 177 20.04 13.32 1.23
C LEU A 177 21.19 12.77 0.40
N ARG A 178 21.41 11.45 0.44
CA ARG A 178 22.39 10.80 -0.42
C ARG A 178 21.74 10.29 -1.70
N LEU A 179 22.22 10.77 -2.85
CA LEU A 179 21.82 10.38 -4.20
C LEU A 179 23.04 9.79 -4.92
N GLY A 180 23.17 8.47 -4.91
CA GLY A 180 24.39 7.79 -5.37
C GLY A 180 25.59 8.19 -4.50
N GLU A 181 26.62 8.75 -5.12
CA GLU A 181 27.81 9.25 -4.41
C GLU A 181 27.66 10.70 -3.90
N ARG A 182 26.60 11.41 -4.31
CA ARG A 182 26.40 12.81 -3.95
C ARG A 182 25.60 12.92 -2.65
N VAL A 183 26.05 13.79 -1.74
CA VAL A 183 25.28 14.17 -0.55
C VAL A 183 24.80 15.60 -0.70
N VAL A 184 23.49 15.80 -0.63
CA VAL A 184 22.83 17.12 -0.71
C VAL A 184 22.38 17.50 0.70
N PRO A 185 22.82 18.65 1.25
CA PRO A 185 22.36 19.10 2.56
C PRO A 185 20.85 19.40 2.52
N MET A 186 20.15 19.03 3.58
CA MET A 186 18.73 19.34 3.75
C MET A 186 18.54 20.38 4.84
N GLU A 187 17.64 21.32 4.59
CA GLU A 187 17.16 22.28 5.58
C GLU A 187 16.06 21.62 6.43
N ARG A 188 16.00 22.00 7.70
CA ARG A 188 14.97 21.55 8.65
C ARG A 188 13.85 22.56 8.76
#